data_AF-A0A9E1IPK4-F1
#
_entry.id   AF-A0A9E1IPK4-F1
#
_cell.length_a   1.000
_cell.length_b   1.000
_cell.length_c   1.000
_cell.angle_alpha   90.00
_cell.angle_beta   90.00
_cell.angle_gamma   90.00
#
_symmetry.space_group_name_H-M   'P 1'
#
loop_
_entity.id
_entity.type
_entity.pdbx_description
1 polymer ?
#
loop_
_entity_poly.entity_id
_entity_poly.type
_entity_poly.pdbx_seq_one_letter_code
_entity_poly.pdbx_strand_id
1 'polypeptide(L)'
;MALALSWAGAASGQAYIDLTPTDGTLVQDNWVYLESKGYDLTPLVDIELSAAEWWLTLTSADTISARLYDTATSTLLASGTVVTGNGTEDWYYSEIDYALLTGVQYTIAFHCPTCNGSQGPVMDRKSSATQDFTVPGYFEMVHSRSTSSDAKPTSSNVWFPFMRVYEGSADNDAPIISVPGTLQAVEDEPLAITGFSVRDIDAQGEDLQIELWADEGTLSLTMVSPSGLAFTKGDGTNDAKLTFSGSISALTAAFETVTYIGPAEWSGTDTIYIEADDLGNTGTGGPQSAADSVVVEVASKNDAPVITTPNAQSTNEDVPLEIAGITIEDVDLGDERIEVSLQADTGTITLAKTNKLSFSSGDGD
;
A
#
# COMPACT_ATOMS: atom_id res chain seq x y z
N MET A 1 -15.61 30.09 -25.14
CA MET A 1 -17.02 30.51 -25.17
C MET A 1 -17.64 29.97 -23.89
N ALA A 2 -18.13 30.83 -22.99
CA ALA A 2 -18.75 30.37 -21.75
C ALA A 2 -20.14 29.76 -22.04
N LEU A 3 -20.40 28.55 -21.54
CA LEU A 3 -21.67 27.86 -21.69
C LEU A 3 -22.20 27.50 -20.29
N ALA A 4 -23.52 27.58 -20.08
CA ALA A 4 -24.17 27.37 -18.79
C ALA A 4 -25.09 26.14 -18.82
N LEU A 5 -25.26 25.54 -17.63
CA LEU A 5 -25.68 24.16 -17.31
C LEU A 5 -27.16 23.77 -17.51
N SER A 6 -27.38 22.46 -17.67
CA SER A 6 -28.36 21.71 -16.86
C SER A 6 -27.94 20.25 -16.65
N TRP A 7 -28.14 19.74 -15.43
CA TRP A 7 -27.85 18.38 -14.94
C TRP A 7 -28.93 17.39 -15.42
N ALA A 8 -28.55 16.27 -16.03
CA ALA A 8 -29.46 15.14 -16.22
C ALA A 8 -28.77 13.88 -15.66
N GLY A 9 -29.37 13.34 -14.59
CA GLY A 9 -28.72 12.38 -13.71
C GLY A 9 -28.29 11.07 -14.36
N ALA A 10 -27.20 10.52 -13.85
CA ALA A 10 -26.97 9.09 -13.81
C ALA A 10 -27.13 8.62 -12.36
N ALA A 11 -27.76 7.45 -12.20
CA ALA A 11 -28.17 6.89 -10.92
C ALA A 11 -27.02 6.22 -10.14
N SER A 12 -25.76 6.63 -10.35
CA SER A 12 -24.58 5.89 -9.89
C SER A 12 -23.37 6.78 -9.56
N GLY A 13 -23.55 7.89 -8.85
CA GLY A 13 -22.44 8.67 -8.23
C GLY A 13 -21.38 9.29 -9.17
N GLN A 14 -21.40 8.97 -10.46
CA GLN A 14 -20.38 9.34 -11.45
C GLN A 14 -20.79 10.60 -12.20
N ALA A 15 -19.84 11.51 -12.39
CA ALA A 15 -19.95 12.58 -13.37
C ALA A 15 -19.23 12.16 -14.67
N TYR A 16 -19.78 12.55 -15.82
CA TYR A 16 -19.20 12.24 -17.12
C TYR A 16 -18.90 13.54 -17.86
N ILE A 17 -17.74 13.57 -18.51
CA ILE A 17 -17.36 14.65 -19.43
C ILE A 17 -17.44 14.11 -20.85
N ASP A 18 -18.39 14.63 -21.62
CA ASP A 18 -18.50 14.35 -23.05
C ASP A 18 -17.62 15.32 -23.84
N LEU A 19 -16.63 14.78 -24.56
CA LEU A 19 -15.68 15.55 -25.36
C LEU A 19 -16.12 15.67 -26.83
N THR A 20 -17.40 15.43 -27.11
CA THR A 20 -18.02 15.57 -28.44
C THR A 20 -18.20 17.04 -28.86
N PRO A 21 -17.88 17.43 -30.11
CA PRO A 21 -18.17 18.76 -30.63
C PRO A 21 -19.66 19.13 -30.58
N THR A 22 -19.97 20.35 -30.12
CA THR A 22 -21.35 20.86 -29.91
C THR A 22 -22.11 21.17 -31.19
N ASP A 23 -21.41 21.36 -32.31
CA ASP A 23 -22.02 21.63 -33.62
C ASP A 23 -22.38 20.34 -34.40
N GLY A 24 -21.99 19.18 -33.87
CA GLY A 24 -22.20 17.87 -34.51
C GLY A 24 -21.49 17.72 -35.86
N THR A 25 -20.65 18.68 -36.27
CA THR A 25 -19.99 18.67 -37.58
C THR A 25 -18.64 17.96 -37.51
N LEU A 26 -18.60 16.79 -38.13
CA LEU A 26 -17.41 16.01 -38.43
C LEU A 26 -16.57 16.66 -39.53
N VAL A 27 -15.24 16.61 -39.40
CA VAL A 27 -14.29 16.89 -40.49
C VAL A 27 -13.34 15.70 -40.72
N GLN A 28 -13.83 14.70 -41.48
CA GLN A 28 -13.13 13.67 -42.30
C GLN A 28 -12.11 12.70 -41.62
N ASP A 29 -11.77 11.48 -42.08
CA ASP A 29 -11.90 10.67 -43.31
C ASP A 29 -11.84 9.17 -42.91
N ASN A 30 -12.26 8.26 -43.79
CA ASN A 30 -12.43 6.82 -43.60
C ASN A 30 -11.11 6.02 -43.47
N TRP A 31 -10.05 6.61 -42.89
CA TRP A 31 -8.71 6.03 -42.87
C TRP A 31 -8.44 5.26 -41.57
N VAL A 32 -8.27 3.95 -41.74
CA VAL A 32 -8.42 2.89 -40.72
C VAL A 32 -7.10 2.46 -40.07
N TYR A 33 -6.02 3.25 -40.19
CA TYR A 33 -4.64 2.76 -40.00
C TYR A 33 -3.94 3.21 -38.71
N LEU A 34 -4.64 3.32 -37.57
CA LEU A 34 -4.04 3.95 -36.39
C LEU A 34 -4.32 3.17 -35.09
N GLU A 35 -3.24 2.82 -34.41
CA GLU A 35 -3.24 2.06 -33.15
C GLU A 35 -3.65 2.93 -31.95
N SER A 36 -3.41 4.24 -31.98
CA SER A 36 -3.75 5.11 -30.84
C SER A 36 -4.27 6.49 -31.26
N LYS A 37 -5.35 6.95 -30.61
CA LYS A 37 -5.92 8.31 -30.74
C LYS A 37 -6.23 8.87 -29.36
N GLY A 38 -6.09 10.18 -29.19
CA GLY A 38 -6.39 10.82 -27.91
C GLY A 38 -6.71 12.30 -27.99
N TYR A 39 -6.99 12.88 -26.83
CA TYR A 39 -7.31 14.27 -26.62
C TYR A 39 -6.32 14.89 -25.66
N ASP A 40 -5.75 16.02 -26.04
CA ASP A 40 -5.11 16.89 -25.05
C ASP A 40 -6.20 17.54 -24.21
N LEU A 41 -5.98 17.70 -22.91
CA LEU A 41 -6.86 18.41 -22.01
C LEU A 41 -6.05 19.13 -20.93
N THR A 42 -6.60 20.24 -20.42
CA THR A 42 -6.03 20.98 -19.30
C THR A 42 -7.13 21.16 -18.25
N PRO A 43 -7.08 20.45 -17.12
CA PRO A 43 -8.04 20.62 -16.04
C PRO A 43 -8.02 22.06 -15.54
N LEU A 44 -9.20 22.64 -15.29
CA LEU A 44 -9.38 23.95 -14.69
C LEU A 44 -9.44 23.89 -13.15
N VAL A 45 -9.67 22.68 -12.64
CA VAL A 45 -9.64 22.27 -11.24
C VAL A 45 -8.96 20.90 -11.19
N ASP A 46 -8.59 20.42 -10.01
CA ASP A 46 -8.15 19.03 -9.84
C ASP A 46 -9.35 18.09 -10.07
N ILE A 47 -9.13 17.00 -10.81
CA ILE A 47 -10.18 16.06 -11.26
C ILE A 47 -9.64 14.63 -11.15
N GLU A 48 -10.40 13.72 -10.54
CA GLU A 48 -10.07 12.30 -10.57
C GLU A 48 -10.60 11.64 -11.83
N LEU A 49 -9.71 11.11 -12.67
CA LEU A 49 -10.12 10.30 -13.81
C LEU A 49 -10.27 8.86 -13.35
N SER A 50 -11.47 8.29 -13.49
CA SER A 50 -11.77 6.89 -13.10
C SER A 50 -11.94 5.94 -14.30
N ALA A 51 -12.32 6.48 -15.46
CA ALA A 51 -12.42 5.69 -16.69
C ALA A 51 -12.45 6.56 -17.95
N ALA A 52 -12.19 5.90 -19.08
CA ALA A 52 -12.47 6.42 -20.41
C ALA A 52 -13.30 5.42 -21.22
N GLU A 53 -14.29 5.95 -21.92
CA GLU A 53 -15.20 5.19 -22.77
C GLU A 53 -15.17 5.77 -24.20
N TRP A 54 -15.02 4.89 -25.19
CA TRP A 54 -15.04 5.26 -26.62
C TRP A 54 -16.16 4.53 -27.35
N TRP A 55 -16.81 5.25 -28.28
CA TRP A 55 -17.78 4.65 -29.18
C TRP A 55 -17.14 4.34 -30.52
N LEU A 56 -16.86 3.05 -30.78
CA LEU A 56 -16.21 2.62 -32.02
C LEU A 56 -16.60 1.19 -32.40
N THR A 57 -16.35 0.82 -33.64
CA THR A 57 -16.40 -0.57 -34.10
C THR A 57 -15.05 -1.24 -33.84
N LEU A 58 -15.02 -2.25 -32.98
CA LEU A 58 -13.83 -3.05 -32.66
C LEU A 58 -14.08 -4.52 -33.01
N THR A 59 -13.18 -5.15 -33.76
CA THR A 59 -13.35 -6.57 -34.06
C THR A 59 -13.14 -7.42 -32.79
N SER A 60 -13.69 -8.63 -32.76
CA SER A 60 -13.52 -9.51 -31.59
C SER A 60 -12.09 -10.00 -31.35
N ALA A 61 -11.18 -9.71 -32.27
CA ALA A 61 -9.75 -10.02 -32.15
C ALA A 61 -8.95 -8.81 -31.66
N ASP A 62 -9.54 -7.62 -31.67
CA ASP A 62 -8.87 -6.40 -31.28
C ASP A 62 -9.06 -6.11 -29.78
N THR A 63 -8.09 -5.43 -29.19
CA THR A 63 -8.09 -5.07 -27.77
C THR A 63 -7.81 -3.59 -27.62
N ILE A 64 -8.49 -2.92 -26.70
CA ILE A 64 -8.37 -1.49 -26.45
C ILE A 64 -8.14 -1.22 -24.96
N SER A 65 -7.36 -0.19 -24.63
CA SER A 65 -7.16 0.29 -23.26
C SER A 65 -6.98 1.79 -23.23
N ALA A 66 -7.34 2.43 -22.12
CA ALA A 66 -6.97 3.81 -21.86
C ALA A 66 -5.47 3.98 -21.65
N ARG A 67 -4.93 5.10 -22.11
CA ARG A 67 -3.58 5.56 -21.82
C ARG A 67 -3.65 7.04 -21.45
N LEU A 68 -3.00 7.41 -20.37
CA LEU A 68 -2.84 8.80 -19.98
C LEU A 68 -1.38 9.18 -20.08
N TYR A 69 -1.09 10.30 -20.74
CA TYR A 69 0.26 10.81 -20.91
C TYR A 69 0.38 12.23 -20.36
N ASP A 70 1.56 12.57 -19.88
CA ASP A 70 1.96 13.95 -19.67
C ASP A 70 2.20 14.61 -21.04
N THR A 71 1.50 15.72 -21.33
CA THR A 71 1.55 16.33 -22.66
C THR A 71 2.92 16.91 -22.98
N ALA A 72 3.61 17.46 -21.98
CA ALA A 72 4.87 18.17 -22.17
C ALA A 72 6.05 17.21 -22.41
N THR A 73 6.11 16.12 -21.65
CA THR A 73 7.20 15.14 -21.64
C THR A 73 6.92 13.93 -22.52
N SER A 74 5.66 13.71 -22.90
CA SER A 74 5.21 12.50 -23.61
C SER A 74 5.37 11.19 -22.83
N THR A 75 5.51 11.30 -21.50
CA THR A 75 5.64 10.15 -20.60
C THR A 75 4.28 9.52 -20.36
N LEU A 76 4.20 8.18 -20.39
CA LEU A 76 3.01 7.45 -19.98
C LEU A 76 2.86 7.53 -18.46
N LEU A 77 1.73 8.03 -18.00
CA LEU A 77 1.40 8.24 -16.58
C LEU A 77 0.55 7.11 -16.02
N ALA A 78 -0.49 6.71 -16.78
CA ALA A 78 -1.39 5.65 -16.37
C ALA A 78 -1.88 4.84 -17.58
N SER A 79 -2.27 3.60 -17.31
CA SER A 79 -2.81 2.68 -18.30
C SER A 79 -4.05 2.01 -17.73
N GLY A 80 -5.10 2.01 -18.53
CA GLY A 80 -6.36 1.41 -18.15
C GLY A 80 -6.45 -0.08 -18.40
N THR A 81 -7.54 -0.67 -17.93
CA THR A 81 -7.88 -2.07 -18.15
C THR A 81 -8.01 -2.39 -19.64
N VAL A 82 -7.42 -3.52 -20.06
CA VAL A 82 -7.54 -3.98 -21.45
C VAL A 82 -8.91 -4.62 -21.69
N VAL A 83 -9.63 -4.12 -22.70
CA VAL A 83 -10.95 -4.58 -23.10
C VAL A 83 -10.86 -5.23 -24.48
N THR A 84 -11.56 -6.35 -24.69
CA THR A 84 -11.62 -7.01 -26.01
C THR A 84 -12.85 -6.55 -26.78
N GLY A 85 -12.69 -6.35 -28.08
CA GLY A 85 -13.79 -6.03 -28.98
C GLY A 85 -14.87 -7.11 -28.99
N ASN A 86 -16.10 -6.74 -29.36
CA ASN A 86 -17.23 -7.66 -29.49
C ASN A 86 -17.65 -7.91 -30.95
N GLY A 87 -16.91 -7.33 -31.92
CA GLY A 87 -17.23 -7.47 -33.34
C GLY A 87 -18.33 -6.53 -33.83
N THR A 88 -18.83 -5.65 -32.97
CA THR A 88 -19.84 -4.64 -33.29
C THR A 88 -19.40 -3.25 -32.84
N GLU A 89 -20.13 -2.26 -33.31
CA GLU A 89 -20.05 -0.89 -32.81
C GLU A 89 -20.65 -0.84 -31.40
N ASP A 90 -19.85 -0.43 -30.42
CA ASP A 90 -20.26 -0.40 -29.02
C ASP A 90 -19.48 0.66 -28.23
N TRP A 91 -19.96 0.96 -27.03
CA TRP A 91 -19.20 1.69 -26.02
C TRP A 91 -18.19 0.73 -25.37
N TYR A 92 -16.90 1.01 -25.55
CA TYR A 92 -15.82 0.29 -24.89
C TYR A 92 -15.31 1.08 -23.70
N TYR A 93 -15.52 0.53 -22.51
CA TYR A 93 -15.20 1.14 -21.22
C TYR A 93 -13.89 0.59 -20.66
N SER A 94 -12.87 1.44 -20.52
CA SER A 94 -11.60 1.11 -19.89
C SER A 94 -11.47 1.91 -18.59
N GLU A 95 -11.42 1.19 -17.46
CA GLU A 95 -11.10 1.80 -16.15
C GLU A 95 -9.67 2.31 -16.19
N ILE A 96 -9.44 3.52 -15.69
CA ILE A 96 -8.12 4.12 -15.55
C ILE A 96 -8.21 5.09 -14.38
N ASP A 97 -7.34 4.89 -13.40
CA ASP A 97 -7.35 5.63 -12.15
C ASP A 97 -6.17 6.61 -12.11
N TYR A 98 -6.45 7.91 -12.16
CA TYR A 98 -5.43 8.95 -12.14
C TYR A 98 -5.95 10.36 -11.79
N ALA A 99 -5.27 11.01 -10.84
CA ALA A 99 -5.49 12.41 -10.47
C ALA A 99 -4.95 13.40 -11.53
N LEU A 100 -5.85 14.13 -12.18
CA LEU A 100 -5.51 15.21 -13.12
C LEU A 100 -5.42 16.55 -12.38
N LEU A 101 -4.25 17.16 -12.38
CA LEU A 101 -3.98 18.42 -11.68
C LEU A 101 -4.38 19.65 -12.52
N THR A 102 -4.91 20.66 -11.84
CA THR A 102 -5.29 21.96 -12.40
C THR A 102 -4.11 22.60 -13.14
N GLY A 103 -4.37 23.11 -14.34
CA GLY A 103 -3.39 23.79 -15.18
C GLY A 103 -2.33 22.88 -15.82
N VAL A 104 -2.27 21.58 -15.49
CA VAL A 104 -1.36 20.61 -16.12
C VAL A 104 -1.99 20.10 -17.42
N GLN A 105 -1.19 19.98 -18.49
CA GLN A 105 -1.67 19.42 -19.74
C GLN A 105 -1.47 17.91 -19.77
N TYR A 106 -2.56 17.18 -20.01
CA TYR A 106 -2.57 15.73 -20.20
C TYR A 106 -3.03 15.37 -21.60
N THR A 107 -2.62 14.20 -22.08
CA THR A 107 -3.21 13.56 -23.26
C THR A 107 -3.83 12.25 -22.82
N ILE A 108 -5.15 12.13 -22.90
CA ILE A 108 -5.84 10.86 -22.71
C ILE A 108 -6.12 10.22 -24.07
N ALA A 109 -5.80 8.95 -24.23
CA ALA A 109 -5.89 8.25 -25.49
C ALA A 109 -6.45 6.84 -25.28
N PHE A 110 -7.03 6.28 -26.34
CA PHE A 110 -7.09 4.84 -26.45
C PHE A 110 -5.81 4.32 -27.08
N HIS A 111 -5.43 3.11 -26.69
CA HIS A 111 -4.41 2.31 -27.33
C HIS A 111 -5.02 0.97 -27.74
N CYS A 112 -4.83 0.61 -29.01
CA CYS A 112 -5.22 -0.66 -29.58
C CYS A 112 -4.04 -1.28 -30.36
N PRO A 113 -3.27 -2.19 -29.74
CA PRO A 113 -2.08 -2.76 -30.36
C PRO A 113 -2.38 -3.72 -31.52
N THR A 114 -3.60 -4.26 -31.56
CA THR A 114 -4.04 -5.28 -32.53
C THR A 114 -4.75 -4.68 -33.75
N CYS A 115 -5.07 -3.39 -33.70
CA CYS A 115 -5.81 -2.63 -34.72
C CYS A 115 -5.04 -2.35 -36.03
N ASN A 116 -4.01 -3.14 -36.34
CA ASN A 116 -3.07 -2.95 -37.46
C ASN A 116 -3.54 -3.49 -38.83
N GLY A 117 -4.82 -3.85 -38.96
CA GLY A 117 -5.41 -4.43 -40.17
C GLY A 117 -6.13 -3.43 -41.08
N SER A 118 -6.55 -3.88 -42.27
CA SER A 118 -7.41 -3.11 -43.19
C SER A 118 -8.84 -2.84 -42.67
N GLN A 119 -9.14 -3.29 -41.45
CA GLN A 119 -10.39 -3.11 -40.70
C GLN A 119 -10.12 -2.70 -39.24
N GLY A 120 -9.12 -1.83 -39.00
CA GLY A 120 -8.93 -1.19 -37.69
C GLY A 120 -10.17 -0.42 -37.19
N PRO A 121 -10.07 0.24 -36.04
CA PRO A 121 -11.23 0.73 -35.30
C PRO A 121 -11.88 1.86 -36.09
N VAL A 122 -13.15 1.69 -36.41
CA VAL A 122 -13.94 2.68 -37.12
C VAL A 122 -14.84 3.39 -36.12
N MET A 123 -14.60 4.69 -35.95
CA MET A 123 -15.51 5.57 -35.23
C MET A 123 -16.65 5.94 -36.21
N ASP A 124 -17.84 5.35 -36.07
CA ASP A 124 -18.96 5.68 -36.97
C ASP A 124 -19.68 6.97 -36.55
N ARG A 125 -20.53 7.47 -37.44
CA ARG A 125 -21.37 8.64 -37.27
C ARG A 125 -22.44 8.39 -36.21
N LYS A 126 -22.59 9.31 -35.26
CA LYS A 126 -23.80 9.40 -34.43
C LYS A 126 -25.02 9.65 -35.34
N SER A 127 -25.79 8.60 -35.59
CA SER A 127 -27.01 8.65 -36.41
C SER A 127 -28.28 8.93 -35.62
N SER A 128 -28.21 9.06 -34.29
CA SER A 128 -29.34 9.52 -33.47
C SER A 128 -28.91 10.38 -32.29
N ALA A 129 -29.55 11.55 -32.17
CA ALA A 129 -29.40 12.46 -31.05
C ALA A 129 -30.26 11.97 -29.88
N THR A 130 -29.65 11.75 -28.71
CA THR A 130 -30.17 12.13 -27.38
C THR A 130 -29.19 11.70 -26.30
N GLN A 131 -28.32 12.64 -25.92
CA GLN A 131 -27.98 13.01 -24.55
C GLN A 131 -26.84 14.01 -24.69
N ASP A 132 -27.20 15.29 -24.71
CA ASP A 132 -26.23 16.37 -24.69
C ASP A 132 -25.78 16.52 -23.24
N PHE A 133 -24.55 16.12 -22.95
CA PHE A 133 -23.90 16.45 -21.68
C PHE A 133 -22.68 17.31 -21.98
N THR A 134 -22.92 18.59 -22.17
CA THR A 134 -21.83 19.57 -22.17
C THR A 134 -21.36 19.76 -20.74
N VAL A 135 -20.06 19.67 -20.47
CA VAL A 135 -19.48 20.11 -19.21
C VAL A 135 -18.91 21.52 -19.36
N PRO A 136 -19.49 22.54 -18.70
CA PRO A 136 -18.87 23.84 -18.58
C PRO A 136 -17.72 23.81 -17.57
N GLY A 137 -16.56 24.38 -17.93
CA GLY A 137 -15.64 24.94 -16.94
C GLY A 137 -14.65 23.98 -16.28
N TYR A 138 -14.47 22.76 -16.80
CA TYR A 138 -13.46 21.82 -16.29
C TYR A 138 -12.23 21.66 -17.18
N PHE A 139 -12.31 21.94 -18.49
CA PHE A 139 -11.15 21.90 -19.37
C PHE A 139 -11.07 23.10 -20.30
N GLU A 140 -9.86 23.63 -20.52
CA GLU A 140 -9.66 24.86 -21.32
C GLU A 140 -9.25 24.61 -22.78
N MET A 141 -8.70 23.43 -23.11
CA MET A 141 -8.23 23.12 -24.47
C MET A 141 -8.37 21.64 -24.77
N VAL A 142 -9.10 21.29 -25.84
CA VAL A 142 -9.26 19.90 -26.30
C VAL A 142 -8.80 19.77 -27.74
N HIS A 143 -7.77 18.98 -28.03
CA HIS A 143 -7.29 18.72 -29.39
C HIS A 143 -7.17 17.23 -29.65
N SER A 144 -7.69 16.74 -30.78
CA SER A 144 -7.49 15.34 -31.16
C SER A 144 -6.11 15.09 -31.76
N ARG A 145 -5.46 14.02 -31.31
CA ARG A 145 -4.13 13.58 -31.76
C ARG A 145 -4.11 12.13 -32.20
N SER A 146 -3.12 11.77 -33.03
CA SER A 146 -2.90 10.38 -33.44
C SER A 146 -1.45 9.95 -33.63
N THR A 147 -1.25 8.63 -33.62
CA THR A 147 0.04 7.96 -33.83
C THR A 147 -0.20 6.52 -34.31
N SER A 148 0.84 5.93 -34.93
CA SER A 148 0.85 4.56 -35.42
C SER A 148 1.59 3.60 -34.45
N SER A 149 1.64 3.92 -33.16
CA SER A 149 2.28 3.10 -32.11
C SER A 149 1.70 3.39 -30.72
N ASP A 150 2.12 2.64 -29.70
CA ASP A 150 1.82 2.90 -28.26
C ASP A 150 2.50 4.18 -27.69
N ALA A 151 3.21 4.94 -28.54
CA ALA A 151 3.73 6.24 -28.15
C ALA A 151 2.60 7.24 -27.92
N LYS A 152 2.88 8.35 -27.23
CA LYS A 152 1.94 9.47 -27.12
C LYS A 152 1.48 9.91 -28.53
N PRO A 153 0.17 10.11 -28.77
CA PRO A 153 -0.33 10.71 -30.00
C PRO A 153 0.28 12.12 -30.24
N THR A 154 0.87 12.38 -31.41
CA THR A 154 1.57 13.66 -31.70
C THR A 154 1.04 14.41 -32.93
N SER A 155 0.45 13.70 -33.90
CA SER A 155 -0.11 14.34 -35.11
C SER A 155 -1.49 14.95 -34.85
N SER A 156 -1.65 16.24 -35.15
CA SER A 156 -2.96 16.90 -35.08
C SER A 156 -3.82 16.45 -36.25
N ASN A 157 -5.01 15.91 -35.96
CA ASN A 157 -6.06 15.64 -36.93
C ASN A 157 -7.31 16.44 -36.57
N VAL A 158 -8.22 16.62 -37.54
CA VAL A 158 -9.45 17.38 -37.33
C VAL A 158 -10.52 16.45 -36.72
N TRP A 159 -10.53 16.36 -35.40
CA TRP A 159 -11.60 15.89 -34.50
C TRP A 159 -12.23 14.51 -34.75
N PHE A 160 -12.01 13.59 -33.80
CA PHE A 160 -12.88 12.42 -33.59
C PHE A 160 -14.00 12.81 -32.62
N PRO A 161 -15.25 12.36 -32.84
CA PRO A 161 -16.30 12.52 -31.84
C PRO A 161 -16.43 11.24 -31.00
N PHE A 162 -16.82 11.39 -29.73
CA PHE A 162 -17.15 10.32 -28.77
C PHE A 162 -15.98 9.74 -27.96
N MET A 163 -15.56 10.53 -26.97
CA MET A 163 -14.94 9.99 -25.77
C MET A 163 -15.68 10.57 -24.56
N ARG A 164 -16.06 9.68 -23.65
CA ARG A 164 -16.51 10.06 -22.32
C ARG A 164 -15.40 9.76 -21.35
N VAL A 165 -15.14 10.70 -20.47
CA VAL A 165 -14.29 10.44 -19.31
C VAL A 165 -15.14 10.55 -18.06
N TYR A 166 -14.84 9.69 -17.09
CA TYR A 166 -15.60 9.52 -15.88
C TYR A 166 -14.80 10.19 -14.78
N GLU A 167 -15.41 11.14 -14.10
CA GLU A 167 -14.84 11.67 -12.86
C GLU A 167 -15.12 10.65 -11.75
N GLY A 168 -14.10 10.30 -10.96
CA GLY A 168 -14.33 9.65 -9.67
C GLY A 168 -15.32 10.49 -8.85
N SER A 169 -16.22 9.88 -8.10
CA SER A 169 -17.18 10.67 -7.30
C SER A 169 -16.43 11.67 -6.41
N ALA A 170 -16.97 12.87 -6.22
CA ALA A 170 -16.52 13.80 -5.17
C ALA A 170 -16.87 13.30 -3.76
N ASP A 171 -16.88 11.99 -3.56
CA ASP A 171 -17.08 11.32 -2.29
C ASP A 171 -15.70 11.08 -1.70
N ASN A 172 -15.61 11.14 -0.37
CA ASN A 172 -14.39 10.73 0.30
C ASN A 172 -14.19 9.22 0.04
N ASP A 173 -12.95 8.80 -0.18
CA ASP A 173 -12.50 7.43 -0.40
C ASP A 173 -11.67 6.96 0.80
N ALA A 174 -11.82 5.70 1.17
CA ALA A 174 -11.08 5.17 2.31
C ALA A 174 -9.59 4.98 1.98
N PRO A 175 -8.68 5.15 2.95
CA PRO A 175 -7.27 4.84 2.76
C PRO A 175 -7.06 3.39 2.29
N ILE A 176 -6.00 3.16 1.52
CA ILE A 176 -5.54 1.82 1.13
C ILE A 176 -4.25 1.51 1.87
N ILE A 177 -4.24 0.39 2.59
CA ILE A 177 -3.09 -0.13 3.33
C ILE A 177 -2.51 -1.34 2.61
N SER A 178 -1.18 -1.43 2.56
CA SER A 178 -0.46 -2.66 2.26
C SER A 178 0.48 -2.97 3.42
N VAL A 179 0.49 -4.23 3.84
CA VAL A 179 1.33 -4.74 4.92
C VAL A 179 2.29 -5.83 4.42
N PRO A 180 3.42 -6.08 5.10
CA PRO A 180 4.25 -7.23 4.80
C PRO A 180 3.52 -8.56 5.09
N GLY A 181 4.05 -9.66 4.53
CA GLY A 181 3.63 -11.00 4.94
C GLY A 181 4.10 -11.34 6.36
N THR A 182 3.85 -12.58 6.79
CA THR A 182 4.28 -13.08 8.10
C THR A 182 5.77 -12.83 8.35
N LEU A 183 6.06 -12.26 9.52
CA LEU A 183 7.39 -11.89 9.97
C LEU A 183 7.95 -12.95 10.93
N GLN A 184 9.28 -13.03 10.99
CA GLN A 184 10.01 -13.93 11.88
C GLN A 184 10.93 -13.08 12.75
N ALA A 185 10.77 -13.19 14.06
CA ALA A 185 11.60 -12.53 15.06
C ALA A 185 12.28 -13.57 15.95
N VAL A 186 13.28 -13.12 16.69
CA VAL A 186 13.90 -13.87 17.78
C VAL A 186 13.66 -13.05 19.04
N GLU A 187 13.33 -13.70 20.15
CA GLU A 187 13.15 -13.00 21.42
C GLU A 187 14.40 -12.20 21.82
N ASP A 188 14.19 -11.11 22.55
CA ASP A 188 15.22 -10.17 23.00
C ASP A 188 16.05 -9.48 21.91
N GLU A 189 15.65 -9.62 20.64
CA GLU A 189 16.30 -9.00 19.50
C GLU A 189 15.33 -8.10 18.72
N PRO A 190 15.73 -6.87 18.36
CA PRO A 190 14.88 -6.01 17.57
C PRO A 190 14.79 -6.52 16.12
N LEU A 191 13.56 -6.63 15.61
CA LEU A 191 13.26 -6.94 14.21
C LEU A 191 12.95 -5.66 13.44
N ALA A 192 13.71 -5.37 12.38
CA ALA A 192 13.36 -4.31 11.44
C ALA A 192 12.23 -4.76 10.50
N ILE A 193 11.20 -3.94 10.35
CA ILE A 193 10.03 -4.21 9.52
C ILE A 193 10.03 -3.27 8.32
N THR A 194 9.81 -3.84 7.14
CA THR A 194 9.62 -3.10 5.88
C THR A 194 8.38 -3.62 5.18
N GLY A 195 7.80 -2.84 4.27
CA GLY A 195 6.64 -3.27 3.47
C GLY A 195 5.29 -2.71 3.93
N PHE A 196 5.26 -1.91 4.99
CA PHE A 196 4.10 -1.07 5.26
C PHE A 196 4.02 0.06 4.24
N SER A 197 2.83 0.31 3.70
CA SER A 197 2.54 1.53 2.95
C SER A 197 1.07 1.90 3.09
N VAL A 198 0.81 3.21 3.03
CA VAL A 198 -0.53 3.78 2.99
C VAL A 198 -0.62 4.70 1.78
N ARG A 199 -1.79 4.71 1.14
CA ARG A 199 -2.14 5.64 0.07
C ARG A 199 -3.57 6.05 0.28
N ASP A 200 -3.88 7.26 -0.12
CA ASP A 200 -5.23 7.80 -0.07
C ASP A 200 -5.31 8.84 -1.18
N ILE A 201 -6.37 8.77 -1.97
CA ILE A 201 -6.55 9.60 -3.15
C ILE A 201 -7.00 11.02 -2.78
N ASP A 202 -7.66 11.17 -1.64
CA ASP A 202 -8.18 12.44 -1.13
C ASP A 202 -7.18 13.20 -0.26
N ALA A 203 -6.15 12.52 0.25
CA ALA A 203 -5.10 13.08 1.11
C ALA A 203 -4.06 13.93 0.36
N GLN A 204 -4.48 14.81 -0.57
CA GLN A 204 -3.68 15.64 -1.49
C GLN A 204 -2.76 16.68 -0.81
N GLY A 205 -1.88 16.25 0.09
CA GLY A 205 -1.06 17.07 0.96
C GLY A 205 -1.60 17.24 2.38
N GLU A 206 -2.83 16.78 2.63
CA GLU A 206 -3.40 16.67 3.97
C GLU A 206 -2.86 15.43 4.71
N ASP A 207 -3.02 15.43 6.03
CA ASP A 207 -2.54 14.35 6.88
C ASP A 207 -3.51 13.16 6.85
N LEU A 208 -2.95 11.95 6.94
CA LEU A 208 -3.68 10.77 7.40
C LEU A 208 -3.33 10.52 8.86
N GLN A 209 -4.29 10.05 9.65
CA GLN A 209 -4.03 9.55 10.99
C GLN A 209 -3.77 8.04 10.93
N ILE A 210 -2.63 7.61 11.49
CA ILE A 210 -2.26 6.20 11.64
C ILE A 210 -2.35 5.80 13.11
N GLU A 211 -2.95 4.64 13.35
CA GLU A 211 -2.85 3.91 14.59
C GLU A 211 -2.10 2.60 14.35
N LEU A 212 -1.01 2.37 15.08
CA LEU A 212 -0.13 1.21 14.90
C LEU A 212 0.14 0.57 16.26
N TRP A 213 -0.13 -0.72 16.43
CA TRP A 213 0.05 -1.40 17.72
C TRP A 213 0.38 -2.89 17.55
N ALA A 214 0.96 -3.47 18.59
CA ALA A 214 1.16 -4.91 18.73
C ALA A 214 0.34 -5.44 19.91
N ASP A 215 -0.06 -6.71 19.89
CA ASP A 215 -0.79 -7.33 21.01
C ASP A 215 0.15 -7.59 22.20
N GLU A 216 1.39 -8.03 21.95
CA GLU A 216 2.36 -8.40 22.99
C GLU A 216 3.58 -7.47 23.03
N GLY A 217 4.23 -7.22 21.89
CA GLY A 217 5.48 -6.48 21.82
C GLY A 217 5.33 -4.96 21.78
N THR A 218 6.45 -4.30 21.45
CA THR A 218 6.51 -2.84 21.29
C THR A 218 7.12 -2.45 19.94
N LEU A 219 6.74 -1.28 19.46
CA LEU A 219 7.13 -0.73 18.16
C LEU A 219 7.91 0.57 18.35
N SER A 220 8.94 0.76 17.53
CA SER A 220 9.66 2.02 17.42
C SER A 220 9.73 2.49 15.97
N LEU A 221 9.70 3.80 15.78
CA LEU A 221 9.97 4.50 14.52
C LEU A 221 11.34 5.16 14.68
N THR A 222 12.39 4.50 14.16
CA THR A 222 13.78 4.91 14.41
C THR A 222 14.17 6.11 13.54
N MET A 223 13.55 7.27 13.79
CA MET A 223 13.79 8.52 13.08
C MET A 223 14.53 9.53 13.96
N VAL A 224 15.44 10.33 13.37
CA VAL A 224 16.28 11.31 14.08
C VAL A 224 15.52 12.62 14.37
N SER A 225 14.23 12.55 14.78
CA SER A 225 13.19 13.59 14.80
C SER A 225 12.34 13.57 13.52
N PRO A 226 11.04 13.22 13.57
CA PRO A 226 10.23 13.16 12.36
C PRO A 226 9.89 14.59 11.95
N SER A 227 10.52 15.09 10.90
CA SER A 227 10.01 16.26 10.20
C SER A 227 8.69 15.85 9.54
N GLY A 228 7.55 16.23 10.14
CA GLY A 228 6.23 16.08 9.54
C GLY A 228 5.32 14.98 10.10
N LEU A 229 5.66 14.37 11.25
CA LEU A 229 4.69 13.57 12.01
C LEU A 229 4.24 14.30 13.28
N ALA A 230 2.96 14.16 13.62
CA ALA A 230 2.37 14.66 14.85
C ALA A 230 1.82 13.50 15.69
N PHE A 231 2.46 13.18 16.81
CA PHE A 231 2.01 12.13 17.72
C PHE A 231 0.92 12.64 18.66
N THR A 232 -0.16 11.88 18.76
CA THR A 232 -1.22 12.06 19.77
C THR A 232 -1.16 10.97 20.85
N LYS A 233 -0.52 9.83 20.56
CA LYS A 233 -0.20 8.76 21.51
C LYS A 233 1.14 8.10 21.18
N GLY A 234 1.93 7.83 22.22
CA GLY A 234 3.30 7.34 22.11
C GLY A 234 4.28 8.43 21.70
N ASP A 235 5.57 8.12 21.76
CA ASP A 235 6.64 9.03 21.33
C ASP A 235 7.44 8.50 20.14
N GLY A 236 7.06 7.31 19.64
CA GLY A 236 7.72 6.63 18.54
C GLY A 236 8.84 5.70 19.02
N THR A 237 9.01 5.46 20.32
CA THR A 237 10.07 4.60 20.87
C THR A 237 9.51 3.60 21.87
N ASN A 238 9.59 2.31 21.54
CA ASN A 238 9.17 1.18 22.37
C ASN A 238 7.72 1.33 22.87
N ASP A 239 6.83 1.74 21.98
CA ASP A 239 5.42 1.93 22.27
C ASP A 239 4.64 0.66 21.90
N ALA A 240 3.82 0.14 22.82
CA ALA A 240 2.87 -0.93 22.49
C ALA A 240 1.79 -0.46 21.49
N LYS A 241 1.49 0.84 21.51
CA LYS A 241 0.50 1.48 20.64
C LYS A 241 0.84 2.95 20.37
N LEU A 242 0.92 3.28 19.09
CA LEU A 242 1.21 4.59 18.53
C LEU A 242 -0.03 5.17 17.86
N THR A 243 -0.24 6.47 18.00
CA THR A 243 -1.22 7.20 17.19
C THR A 243 -0.56 8.49 16.72
N PHE A 244 -0.45 8.67 15.41
CA PHE A 244 0.25 9.80 14.80
C PHE A 244 -0.36 10.19 13.46
N SER A 245 -0.28 11.46 13.09
CA SER A 245 -0.69 11.94 11.78
C SER A 245 0.49 12.45 10.97
N GLY A 246 0.34 12.47 9.65
CA GLY A 246 1.27 13.12 8.75
C GLY A 246 0.90 12.94 7.28
N SER A 247 1.49 13.75 6.40
CA SER A 247 1.37 13.54 4.96
C SER A 247 1.84 12.13 4.55
N ILE A 248 1.31 11.61 3.44
CA ILE A 248 1.73 10.32 2.85
C ILE A 248 3.26 10.22 2.73
N SER A 249 3.93 11.32 2.39
CA SER A 249 5.40 11.34 2.26
C SER A 249 6.13 11.12 3.59
N ALA A 250 5.62 11.71 4.67
CA ALA A 250 6.18 11.54 6.01
C ALA A 250 5.87 10.15 6.58
N LEU A 251 4.66 9.63 6.35
CA LEU A 251 4.27 8.26 6.74
C LEU A 251 5.11 7.21 6.01
N THR A 252 5.34 7.39 4.70
CA THR A 252 6.20 6.49 3.91
C THR A 252 7.61 6.43 4.49
N ALA A 253 8.20 7.59 4.81
CA ALA A 253 9.52 7.63 5.42
C ALA A 253 9.52 6.92 6.80
N ALA A 254 8.50 7.16 7.63
CA ALA A 254 8.38 6.53 8.94
C ALA A 254 8.34 4.99 8.85
N PHE A 255 7.55 4.46 7.91
CA PHE A 255 7.38 3.03 7.68
C PHE A 255 8.66 2.31 7.23
N GLU A 256 9.66 3.02 6.70
CA GLU A 256 10.99 2.46 6.40
C GLU A 256 11.84 2.19 7.66
N THR A 257 11.41 2.67 8.83
CA THR A 257 12.20 2.65 10.07
C THR A 257 11.53 1.91 11.23
N VAL A 258 10.43 1.21 10.95
CA VAL A 258 9.68 0.47 11.97
C VAL A 258 10.53 -0.67 12.50
N THR A 259 10.65 -0.76 13.83
CA THR A 259 11.25 -1.91 14.50
C THR A 259 10.29 -2.48 15.53
N TYR A 260 10.22 -3.80 15.62
CA TYR A 260 9.47 -4.54 16.63
C TYR A 260 10.42 -5.21 17.62
N ILE A 261 10.03 -5.26 18.89
CA ILE A 261 10.67 -6.11 19.90
C ILE A 261 9.59 -6.74 20.78
N GLY A 262 9.65 -8.06 20.96
CA GLY A 262 8.73 -8.78 21.85
C GLY A 262 9.00 -8.48 23.33
N PRO A 263 8.11 -8.94 24.24
CA PRO A 263 8.42 -8.94 25.67
C PRO A 263 9.70 -9.72 25.97
N ALA A 264 10.39 -9.36 27.05
CA ALA A 264 11.60 -10.05 27.47
C ALA A 264 11.32 -11.52 27.81
N GLU A 265 12.22 -12.42 27.39
CA GLU A 265 12.12 -13.87 27.68
C GLU A 265 10.79 -14.49 27.21
N TRP A 266 10.21 -13.92 26.15
CA TRP A 266 8.94 -14.37 25.58
C TRP A 266 9.09 -14.79 24.12
N SER A 267 8.61 -16.00 23.84
CA SER A 267 8.43 -16.56 22.51
C SER A 267 6.98 -16.96 22.28
N GLY A 268 6.54 -16.89 21.02
CA GLY A 268 5.15 -17.09 20.66
C GLY A 268 4.74 -16.38 19.38
N THR A 269 3.43 -16.24 19.17
CA THR A 269 2.87 -15.51 18.04
C THR A 269 2.30 -14.20 18.52
N ASP A 270 2.73 -13.09 17.92
CA ASP A 270 2.18 -11.74 18.11
C ASP A 270 1.50 -11.25 16.82
N THR A 271 0.61 -10.28 16.93
CA THR A 271 -0.02 -9.61 15.79
C THR A 271 0.18 -8.10 15.89
N ILE A 272 0.74 -7.52 14.83
CA ILE A 272 0.83 -6.07 14.65
C ILE A 272 -0.37 -5.63 13.81
N TYR A 273 -1.07 -4.60 14.24
CA TYR A 273 -2.19 -4.01 13.50
C TYR A 273 -1.87 -2.59 13.11
N ILE A 274 -2.43 -2.20 11.97
CA ILE A 274 -2.39 -0.84 11.46
C ILE A 274 -3.81 -0.42 11.07
N GLU A 275 -4.20 0.78 11.48
CA GLU A 275 -5.40 1.47 11.01
C GLU A 275 -4.99 2.84 10.46
N ALA A 276 -5.56 3.23 9.33
CA ALA A 276 -5.42 4.53 8.72
C ALA A 276 -6.79 5.19 8.61
N ASP A 277 -6.91 6.44 9.05
CA ASP A 277 -8.10 7.28 8.98
C ASP A 277 -7.76 8.54 8.17
N ASP A 278 -8.60 8.85 7.18
CA ASP A 278 -8.44 9.99 6.29
C ASP A 278 -8.90 11.31 6.91
N LEU A 279 -9.40 11.32 8.15
CA LEU A 279 -9.87 12.50 8.86
C LEU A 279 -10.98 13.28 8.14
N GLY A 280 -11.66 12.65 7.20
CA GLY A 280 -12.65 13.26 6.33
C GLY A 280 -12.01 14.19 5.31
N ASN A 281 -10.85 13.77 4.78
CA ASN A 281 -10.23 14.37 3.60
C ASN A 281 -11.26 14.42 2.45
N THR A 282 -10.92 15.22 1.44
CA THR A 282 -11.79 15.73 0.36
C THR A 282 -13.00 14.87 -0.01
N GLY A 283 -14.15 15.52 -0.20
CA GLY A 283 -15.37 14.86 -0.70
C GLY A 283 -16.49 14.77 0.33
N THR A 284 -17.60 14.12 -0.05
CA THR A 284 -18.74 13.88 0.84
C THR A 284 -18.67 12.49 1.47
N GLY A 285 -19.10 12.35 2.74
CA GLY A 285 -19.05 11.06 3.46
C GLY A 285 -18.49 11.16 4.87
N GLY A 286 -17.69 12.19 5.15
CA GLY A 286 -16.98 12.31 6.43
C GLY A 286 -15.82 11.30 6.51
N PRO A 287 -15.15 11.18 7.67
CA PRO A 287 -13.96 10.34 7.79
C PRO A 287 -14.20 8.88 7.44
N GLN A 288 -13.28 8.28 6.69
CA GLN A 288 -13.22 6.85 6.45
C GLN A 288 -11.88 6.27 6.89
N SER A 289 -11.89 4.96 7.14
CA SER A 289 -10.73 4.24 7.62
C SER A 289 -10.56 2.88 6.95
N ALA A 290 -9.32 2.42 6.96
CA ALA A 290 -8.95 1.06 6.59
C ALA A 290 -8.04 0.47 7.66
N ALA A 291 -8.08 -0.85 7.82
CA ALA A 291 -7.26 -1.57 8.78
C ALA A 291 -6.71 -2.86 8.18
N ASP A 292 -5.51 -3.25 8.62
CA ASP A 292 -4.86 -4.50 8.25
C ASP A 292 -3.94 -4.99 9.39
N SER A 293 -3.41 -6.21 9.27
CA SER A 293 -2.60 -6.83 10.31
C SER A 293 -1.49 -7.73 9.77
N VAL A 294 -0.43 -7.88 10.56
CA VAL A 294 0.75 -8.70 10.27
C VAL A 294 1.00 -9.64 11.44
N VAL A 295 1.17 -10.92 11.14
CA VAL A 295 1.57 -11.92 12.13
C VAL A 295 3.10 -11.90 12.30
N VAL A 296 3.56 -11.92 13.55
CA VAL A 296 4.97 -12.08 13.92
C VAL A 296 5.15 -13.38 14.69
N GLU A 297 5.99 -14.28 14.20
CA GLU A 297 6.38 -15.48 14.92
C GLU A 297 7.72 -15.22 15.62
N VAL A 298 7.72 -15.19 16.95
CA VAL A 298 8.91 -14.98 17.79
C VAL A 298 9.47 -16.33 18.20
N ALA A 299 10.64 -16.66 17.68
CA ALA A 299 11.38 -17.87 18.06
C ALA A 299 12.09 -17.66 19.40
N SER A 300 12.15 -18.72 20.20
CA SER A 300 12.92 -18.71 21.43
C SER A 300 14.43 -18.69 21.15
N LYS A 301 15.17 -18.07 22.05
CA LYS A 301 16.62 -17.97 22.09
C LYS A 301 17.09 -18.66 23.36
N ASN A 302 18.13 -19.49 23.24
CA ASN A 302 18.64 -20.19 24.40
C ASN A 302 19.61 -19.28 25.18
N ASP A 303 19.22 -18.90 26.38
CA ASP A 303 19.99 -18.19 27.38
C ASP A 303 20.88 -19.13 28.20
N ALA A 304 21.87 -18.52 28.88
CA ALA A 304 22.84 -19.26 29.66
C ALA A 304 22.33 -19.47 31.10
N PRO A 305 22.51 -20.65 31.70
CA PRO A 305 22.20 -20.86 33.10
C PRO A 305 22.98 -19.93 34.02
N VAL A 306 22.31 -19.42 35.05
CA VAL A 306 22.90 -18.60 36.10
C VAL A 306 23.10 -19.43 37.37
N ILE A 307 24.34 -19.46 37.87
CA ILE A 307 24.70 -20.14 39.13
C ILE A 307 24.96 -19.09 40.21
N THR A 308 24.22 -19.16 41.32
CA THR A 308 24.53 -18.41 42.54
C THR A 308 25.22 -19.32 43.54
N THR A 309 26.33 -18.86 44.12
CA THR A 309 27.11 -19.61 45.11
C THR A 309 27.16 -18.88 46.45
N PRO A 310 27.31 -19.61 47.57
CA PRO A 310 27.55 -18.97 48.86
C PRO A 310 28.91 -18.26 48.88
N ASN A 311 29.05 -17.29 49.78
CA ASN A 311 30.37 -16.72 50.10
C ASN A 311 31.34 -17.81 50.58
N ALA A 312 32.63 -17.49 50.61
CA ALA A 312 33.67 -18.40 51.12
C ALA A 312 33.28 -19.03 52.46
N GLN A 313 33.32 -20.36 52.52
CA GLN A 313 33.02 -21.15 53.71
C GLN A 313 34.32 -21.71 54.30
N SER A 314 34.32 -22.05 55.58
CA SER A 314 35.44 -22.70 56.24
C SER A 314 34.96 -23.79 57.21
N THR A 315 35.80 -24.80 57.37
CA THR A 315 35.63 -25.88 58.35
C THR A 315 37.01 -26.26 58.88
N ASN A 316 37.05 -27.03 59.97
CA ASN A 316 38.28 -27.65 60.43
C ASN A 316 38.59 -28.89 59.58
N GLU A 317 39.85 -29.32 59.57
CA GLU A 317 40.23 -30.60 58.97
C GLU A 317 39.40 -31.74 59.55
N ASP A 318 39.08 -32.74 58.71
CA ASP A 318 38.28 -33.92 59.03
C ASP A 318 36.86 -33.65 59.56
N VAL A 319 36.36 -32.42 59.41
CA VAL A 319 34.98 -32.06 59.76
C VAL A 319 34.19 -31.80 58.47
N PRO A 320 33.22 -32.67 58.12
CA PRO A 320 32.33 -32.44 56.98
C PRO A 320 31.65 -31.07 57.07
N LEU A 321 31.65 -30.35 55.95
CA LEU A 321 31.01 -29.05 55.81
C LEU A 321 29.78 -29.17 54.91
N GLU A 322 28.62 -28.82 55.44
CA GLU A 322 27.42 -28.66 54.62
C GLU A 322 27.48 -27.32 53.88
N ILE A 323 27.60 -27.36 52.55
CA ILE A 323 27.58 -26.17 51.69
C ILE A 323 26.14 -25.92 51.25
N ALA A 324 25.48 -24.97 51.90
CA ALA A 324 24.15 -24.51 51.52
C ALA A 324 24.23 -23.26 50.62
N GLY A 325 23.16 -22.97 49.88
CA GLY A 325 23.01 -21.72 49.12
C GLY A 325 23.55 -21.74 47.69
N ILE A 326 23.86 -22.93 47.14
CA ILE A 326 24.05 -23.09 45.69
C ILE A 326 22.68 -23.17 45.04
N THR A 327 22.40 -22.27 44.09
CA THR A 327 21.18 -22.28 43.28
C THR A 327 21.54 -22.13 41.81
N ILE A 328 20.71 -22.71 40.95
CA ILE A 328 20.87 -22.72 39.50
C ILE A 328 19.51 -22.34 38.93
N GLU A 329 19.51 -21.31 38.11
CA GLU A 329 18.33 -20.81 37.42
C GLU A 329 18.65 -20.71 35.93
N ASP A 330 17.69 -21.08 35.10
CA ASP A 330 17.78 -20.98 33.66
C ASP A 330 16.36 -20.71 33.18
N VAL A 331 16.21 -19.66 32.38
CA VAL A 331 14.91 -19.09 31.98
C VAL A 331 14.20 -19.97 30.95
N ASP A 332 14.96 -20.72 30.16
CA ASP A 332 14.45 -21.60 29.11
C ASP A 332 14.12 -23.00 29.61
N LEU A 333 14.70 -23.39 30.74
CA LEU A 333 14.80 -24.78 31.18
C LEU A 333 13.45 -25.51 31.23
N GLY A 334 12.34 -24.84 31.59
CA GLY A 334 11.03 -25.47 31.70
C GLY A 334 11.08 -26.78 32.51
N ASP A 335 10.68 -27.90 31.88
CA ASP A 335 10.76 -29.26 32.45
C ASP A 335 12.00 -30.05 31.98
N GLU A 336 12.92 -29.42 31.26
CA GLU A 336 14.15 -30.01 30.75
C GLU A 336 15.23 -30.17 31.85
N ARG A 337 16.42 -30.66 31.45
CA ARG A 337 17.52 -30.95 32.39
C ARG A 337 18.72 -30.08 32.09
N ILE A 338 19.32 -29.57 33.15
CA ILE A 338 20.63 -28.93 33.11
C ILE A 338 21.73 -29.92 33.51
N GLU A 339 22.89 -29.85 32.85
CA GLU A 339 24.10 -30.56 33.27
C GLU A 339 24.93 -29.71 34.22
N VAL A 340 25.34 -30.30 35.35
CA VAL A 340 26.14 -29.63 36.38
C VAL A 340 27.39 -30.43 36.66
N SER A 341 28.54 -29.75 36.69
CA SER A 341 29.80 -30.33 37.13
C SER A 341 30.21 -29.74 38.48
N LEU A 342 30.46 -30.62 39.46
CA LEU A 342 30.96 -30.26 40.78
C LEU A 342 32.32 -30.91 40.98
N GLN A 343 33.30 -30.11 41.42
CA GLN A 343 34.66 -30.57 41.67
C GLN A 343 35.19 -29.93 42.96
N ALA A 344 35.90 -30.72 43.75
CA ALA A 344 36.72 -30.24 44.85
C ALA A 344 38.19 -30.49 44.51
N ASP A 345 39.05 -29.49 44.74
CA ASP A 345 40.50 -29.62 44.55
C ASP A 345 41.10 -30.68 45.48
N THR A 346 40.54 -30.77 46.70
CA THR A 346 40.91 -31.74 47.72
C THR A 346 39.67 -32.20 48.49
N GLY A 347 39.64 -33.46 48.89
CA GLY A 347 38.50 -34.07 49.58
C GLY A 347 37.50 -34.71 48.63
N THR A 348 36.31 -35.00 49.13
CA THR A 348 35.19 -35.60 48.39
C THR A 348 33.96 -34.71 48.50
N ILE A 349 33.10 -34.75 47.48
CA ILE A 349 31.79 -34.07 47.47
C ILE A 349 30.73 -35.16 47.56
N THR A 350 29.81 -35.01 48.49
CA THR A 350 28.64 -35.88 48.66
C THR A 350 27.39 -35.01 48.57
N LEU A 351 26.37 -35.46 47.84
CA LEU A 351 25.09 -34.76 47.72
C LEU A 351 24.12 -35.28 48.79
N ALA A 352 23.49 -34.36 49.53
CA ALA A 352 22.56 -34.75 50.60
C ALA A 352 21.32 -35.52 50.09
N LYS A 353 20.98 -35.37 48.81
CA LYS A 353 19.88 -36.09 48.12
C LYS A 353 20.24 -36.30 46.66
N THR A 354 19.93 -37.47 46.13
CA THR A 354 20.17 -37.84 44.71
C THR A 354 18.89 -38.14 43.94
N ASN A 355 17.73 -38.04 44.59
CA ASN A 355 16.43 -38.27 43.94
C ASN A 355 16.24 -37.35 42.73
N LYS A 356 15.83 -37.94 41.60
CA LYS A 356 15.64 -37.28 40.29
C LYS A 356 16.92 -36.73 39.64
N LEU A 357 18.10 -36.99 40.20
CA LEU A 357 19.37 -36.71 39.54
C LEU A 357 19.79 -37.90 38.67
N SER A 358 20.49 -37.59 37.58
CA SER A 358 21.20 -38.57 36.76
C SER A 358 22.67 -38.16 36.68
N PHE A 359 23.57 -39.10 36.88
CA PHE A 359 25.01 -38.82 36.92
C PHE A 359 25.67 -39.26 35.60
N SER A 360 26.33 -38.33 34.93
CA SER A 360 27.25 -38.63 33.81
C SER A 360 28.61 -39.10 34.32
N SER A 361 28.98 -38.72 35.55
CA SER A 361 30.16 -39.15 36.30
C SER A 361 29.90 -39.08 37.81
N GLY A 362 30.48 -40.01 38.59
CA GLY A 362 30.20 -40.18 40.03
C GLY A 362 28.85 -40.85 40.31
N ASP A 363 28.51 -41.02 41.59
CA ASP A 363 27.22 -41.56 42.08
C ASP A 363 26.52 -40.66 43.11
N GLY A 364 27.18 -39.57 43.52
CA GLY A 364 26.65 -38.59 44.47
C GLY A 364 26.90 -38.94 45.94
N ASP A 365 27.57 -40.06 46.24
CA ASP A 365 27.87 -40.53 47.61
C ASP A 365 29.36 -40.39 47.99
#